data_AF-A0A226EWK8-F1
#
_entry.id   AF-A0A226EWK8-F1
#
_cell.length_a   1.000
_cell.length_b   1.000
_cell.length_c   1.000
_cell.angle_alpha   90.00
_cell.angle_beta   90.00
_cell.angle_gamma   90.00
#
_symmetry.space_group_name_H-M   'P 1'
#
loop_
_entity.id
_entity.type
_entity.pdbx_description
1 polymer ?
#
loop_
_entity_poly.entity_id
_entity_poly.type
_entity_poly.pdbx_seq_one_letter_code
_entity_poly.pdbx_strand_id
1 'polypeptide(L)'
;MNKLISFKTKLKSKISIPSLTPLNALKRCVFLSECVYPQFLTWNRITWVPRPTPRKRLLPAFLMTFLVTMATLHLVYFCLVQIALRRKDPDVTITSGFVLSTSFLCFTIAITISVSFIFKSNQLCIVLRNLFKLRETMFPRGPISNLSTKFKLDMTTLKNRTHLLLCTKFELSTTISKFWCIIPNHPDDPYGSTSGPILPIFELGS
;
A
#
# COMPACT_ATOMS: atom_id res chain seq x y z
N MET A 1 -35.51 2.53 -9.80
CA MET A 1 -34.44 1.68 -9.20
C MET A 1 -34.13 0.38 -9.96
N ASN A 2 -35.00 -0.13 -10.85
CA ASN A 2 -34.81 -1.43 -11.52
C ASN A 2 -33.83 -1.46 -12.72
N LYS A 3 -33.43 -0.31 -13.29
CA LYS A 3 -32.50 -0.26 -14.43
C LYS A 3 -31.03 -0.55 -14.06
N LEU A 4 -30.63 -0.30 -12.82
CA LEU A 4 -29.26 -0.53 -12.34
C LEU A 4 -28.93 -2.03 -12.13
N ILE A 5 -29.95 -2.86 -11.87
CA ILE A 5 -29.78 -4.31 -11.68
C ILE A 5 -29.54 -5.01 -13.04
N SER A 6 -30.13 -4.51 -14.12
CA SER A 6 -30.03 -5.09 -15.48
C SER A 6 -28.65 -4.91 -16.12
N PHE A 7 -27.91 -3.83 -15.79
CA PHE A 7 -26.56 -3.61 -16.33
C PHE A 7 -25.53 -4.58 -15.72
N LYS A 8 -25.73 -5.01 -14.48
CA LYS A 8 -24.81 -5.91 -13.76
C LYS A 8 -24.84 -7.35 -14.29
N THR A 9 -25.96 -7.78 -14.89
CA THR A 9 -26.12 -9.15 -15.42
C THR A 9 -25.62 -9.28 -16.86
N LYS A 10 -25.65 -8.22 -17.68
CA LYS A 10 -25.14 -8.26 -19.07
C LYS A 10 -23.61 -8.30 -19.20
N LEU A 11 -22.86 -7.88 -18.18
CA LEU A 11 -21.39 -7.93 -18.19
C LEU A 11 -20.80 -9.32 -17.84
N LYS A 12 -21.62 -10.27 -17.37
CA LYS A 12 -21.13 -11.58 -16.90
C LYS A 12 -20.96 -12.66 -17.97
N SER A 13 -21.46 -12.48 -19.20
CA SER A 13 -21.62 -13.63 -20.12
C SER A 13 -20.57 -13.81 -21.20
N LYS A 14 -19.48 -13.02 -21.27
CA LYS A 14 -18.46 -13.27 -22.32
C LYS A 14 -17.03 -12.82 -22.02
N ILE A 15 -16.60 -12.90 -20.76
CA ILE A 15 -15.15 -12.81 -20.45
C ILE A 15 -14.62 -14.23 -20.47
N SER A 16 -14.23 -14.74 -21.65
CA SER A 16 -13.36 -15.91 -21.67
C SER A 16 -12.04 -15.45 -21.06
N ILE A 17 -11.72 -15.95 -19.87
CA ILE A 17 -10.45 -15.64 -19.23
C ILE A 17 -9.41 -16.43 -20.03
N PRO A 18 -8.56 -15.76 -20.84
CA PRO A 18 -7.53 -16.48 -21.58
C PRO A 18 -6.68 -17.24 -20.57
N SER A 19 -6.33 -18.49 -20.89
CA SER A 19 -5.53 -19.34 -20.00
C SER A 19 -4.25 -18.60 -19.61
N LEU A 20 -4.24 -18.03 -18.41
CA LEU A 20 -3.16 -17.18 -17.95
C LEU A 20 -2.04 -18.10 -17.46
N THR A 21 -1.02 -18.28 -18.29
CA THR A 21 0.21 -18.90 -17.80
C THR A 21 0.79 -18.02 -16.69
N PRO A 22 1.38 -18.59 -15.64
CA PRO A 22 1.93 -17.80 -14.52
C PRO A 22 2.96 -16.75 -14.98
N LEU A 23 3.69 -17.05 -16.05
CA LEU A 23 4.58 -16.11 -16.73
C LEU A 23 3.82 -14.90 -17.29
N ASN A 24 2.69 -15.11 -17.97
CA ASN A 24 1.91 -14.02 -18.52
C ASN A 24 1.30 -13.14 -17.41
N ALA A 25 0.93 -13.74 -16.29
CA ALA A 25 0.52 -13.01 -15.09
C ALA A 25 1.66 -12.15 -14.53
N LEU A 26 2.88 -12.70 -14.46
CA LEU A 26 4.06 -11.96 -14.04
C LEU A 26 4.36 -10.78 -14.98
N LYS A 27 4.30 -10.98 -16.30
CA LYS A 27 4.50 -9.91 -17.29
C LYS A 27 3.52 -8.75 -17.10
N ARG A 28 2.24 -9.05 -16.87
CA ARG A 28 1.20 -8.04 -16.60
C ARG A 28 1.45 -7.32 -15.27
N CYS A 29 1.85 -8.07 -14.25
CA CYS A 29 2.19 -7.50 -12.95
C CYS A 29 3.38 -6.54 -13.08
N VAL A 30 4.45 -6.97 -13.75
CA VAL A 30 5.64 -6.14 -14.03
C VAL A 30 5.26 -4.87 -14.79
N PHE A 31 4.39 -4.97 -15.80
CA PHE A 31 3.95 -3.80 -16.56
C PHE A 31 3.20 -2.80 -15.67
N LEU A 32 2.23 -3.28 -14.88
CA LEU A 32 1.49 -2.45 -13.94
C LEU A 32 2.41 -1.81 -12.91
N SER A 33 3.32 -2.59 -12.32
CA SER A 33 4.23 -2.05 -11.31
C SER A 33 5.27 -1.09 -11.88
N GLU A 34 5.60 -1.15 -13.18
CA GLU A 34 6.51 -0.17 -13.81
C GLU A 34 5.82 1.19 -13.99
N CYS A 35 4.51 1.19 -14.27
CA CYS A 35 3.74 2.43 -14.37
C CYS A 35 3.54 3.10 -13.01
N VAL A 36 3.32 2.30 -11.96
CA VAL A 36 2.96 2.84 -10.64
C VAL A 36 4.19 3.12 -9.77
N TYR A 37 5.27 2.34 -9.90
CA TYR A 37 6.43 2.44 -9.03
C TYR A 37 7.77 2.36 -9.78
N PRO A 38 8.79 3.11 -9.33
CA PRO A 38 10.16 2.92 -9.79
C PRO A 38 10.63 1.51 -9.37
N GLN A 39 10.81 0.61 -10.34
CA GLN A 39 11.19 -0.78 -10.07
C GLN A 39 12.69 -0.95 -9.81
N PHE A 40 12.99 -1.82 -8.85
CA PHE A 40 14.35 -2.30 -8.56
C PHE A 40 14.93 -3.21 -9.66
N LEU A 41 14.05 -3.84 -10.44
CA LEU A 41 14.42 -4.66 -11.58
C LEU A 41 13.94 -4.01 -12.87
N THR A 42 14.85 -3.85 -13.82
CA THR A 42 14.51 -3.44 -15.17
C THR A 42 14.40 -4.69 -16.03
N TRP A 43 13.26 -4.88 -16.69
CA TRP A 43 13.05 -6.01 -17.59
C TRP A 43 13.40 -5.61 -19.02
N ASN A 44 14.38 -6.29 -19.63
CA ASN A 44 14.63 -6.10 -21.06
C ASN A 44 13.42 -6.64 -21.83
N ARG A 45 12.76 -5.80 -22.64
CA ARG A 45 11.53 -6.16 -23.36
C ARG A 45 11.74 -7.19 -24.46
N ILE A 46 12.94 -7.23 -25.03
CA ILE A 46 13.29 -8.15 -26.11
C ILE A 46 13.60 -9.53 -25.52
N THR A 47 14.49 -9.58 -24.52
CA THR A 47 14.97 -10.86 -23.96
C THR A 47 14.15 -11.36 -22.78
N TRP A 48 13.31 -10.51 -22.16
CA TRP A 48 12.63 -10.77 -20.89
C TRP A 48 13.56 -11.21 -19.74
N VAL A 49 14.86 -10.92 -19.85
CA VAL A 49 15.83 -11.19 -18.80
C VAL A 49 15.82 -10.04 -17.79
N PRO A 50 15.62 -10.31 -16.50
CA PRO A 50 15.69 -9.28 -15.47
C PRO A 50 17.12 -8.76 -15.35
N ARG A 51 17.29 -7.44 -15.34
CA ARG A 51 18.55 -6.75 -15.06
C ARG A 51 18.38 -5.85 -13.84
N PRO A 52 19.41 -5.72 -12.98
CA PRO A 52 19.35 -4.77 -11.88
C PRO A 52 19.21 -3.34 -12.43
N THR A 53 18.25 -2.58 -11.89
CA THR A 53 18.07 -1.18 -12.26
C THR A 53 19.30 -0.37 -11.81
N PRO A 54 19.85 0.53 -12.64
CA PRO A 54 20.99 1.35 -12.24
C PRO A 54 20.63 2.25 -11.06
N ARG A 55 21.56 2.41 -10.09
CA ARG A 55 21.36 3.19 -8.84
C ARG A 55 20.78 4.59 -9.07
N LYS A 56 21.12 5.25 -10.17
CA LYS A 56 20.58 6.59 -10.51
C LYS A 56 19.05 6.62 -10.63
N ARG A 57 18.42 5.53 -11.09
CA ARG A 57 16.96 5.43 -11.24
C ARG A 57 16.25 4.96 -9.97
N LEU A 58 17.01 4.58 -8.93
CA LEU A 58 16.46 4.15 -7.64
C LEU A 58 16.16 5.33 -6.70
N LEU A 59 16.64 6.53 -7.02
CA LEU A 59 16.43 7.72 -6.20
C LEU A 59 14.95 7.96 -5.84
N PRO A 60 13.97 7.86 -6.77
CA PRO A 60 12.58 8.06 -6.42
C PRO A 60 12.04 6.96 -5.49
N ALA A 61 12.51 5.72 -5.64
CA ALA A 61 12.13 4.63 -4.72
C ALA A 61 12.66 4.88 -3.31
N PHE A 62 13.90 5.36 -3.18
CA PHE A 62 14.48 5.77 -1.90
C PHE A 62 13.70 6.92 -1.26
N LEU A 63 13.37 7.95 -2.03
CA LEU A 63 12.55 9.07 -1.55
C LEU A 63 11.18 8.60 -1.06
N MET A 64 10.51 7.70 -1.80
CA MET A 64 9.24 7.13 -1.35
C MET A 64 9.37 6.32 -0.07
N THR A 65 10.41 5.47 0.06
CA THR A 65 10.64 4.73 1.31
C THR A 65 10.98 5.64 2.48
N PHE A 66 11.68 6.75 2.23
CA PHE A 66 12.02 7.74 3.22
C PHE A 66 10.77 8.49 3.70
N LEU A 67 9.93 8.97 2.78
CA LEU A 67 8.65 9.62 3.10
C LEU A 67 7.73 8.70 3.92
N VAL A 68 7.62 7.42 3.55
CA VAL A 68 6.83 6.43 4.32
C VAL A 68 7.39 6.21 5.71
N THR A 69 8.73 6.19 5.85
CA THR A 69 9.39 6.09 7.17
C THR A 69 9.09 7.31 8.03
N MET A 70 9.19 8.52 7.47
CA MET A 70 8.88 9.77 8.17
C MET A 70 7.41 9.84 8.60
N ALA A 71 6.49 9.45 7.73
CA ALA A 71 5.06 9.38 8.07
C ALA A 71 4.80 8.38 9.21
N THR A 72 5.43 7.21 9.15
CA THR A 72 5.35 6.20 10.22
C THR A 72 5.90 6.74 11.54
N LEU A 73 7.05 7.44 11.51
CA LEU A 73 7.66 8.03 12.69
C LEU A 73 6.78 9.13 13.30
N HIS A 74 6.17 9.97 12.46
CA HIS A 74 5.23 10.99 12.89
C HIS A 74 4.01 10.39 13.58
N LEU A 75 3.45 9.29 13.04
CA LEU A 75 2.35 8.56 13.69
C LEU A 75 2.75 7.98 15.04
N VAL A 76 3.94 7.39 15.15
CA VAL A 76 4.46 6.87 16.43
C VAL A 76 4.64 8.00 17.44
N TYR A 77 5.23 9.11 17.03
CA TYR A 77 5.41 10.28 17.87
C TYR A 77 4.06 10.80 18.39
N PHE A 78 3.07 10.95 17.51
CA PHE A 78 1.72 11.35 17.89
C PHE A 78 1.10 10.40 18.94
N CYS A 79 1.24 9.08 18.75
CA CYS A 79 0.79 8.10 19.74
C CYS A 79 1.50 8.24 21.08
N LEU A 80 2.82 8.44 21.08
CA LEU A 80 3.60 8.60 22.30
C LEU A 80 3.17 9.86 23.06
N VAL A 81 2.91 10.96 22.36
CA VAL A 81 2.42 12.21 22.96
C VAL A 81 1.06 12.00 23.60
N GLN A 82 0.13 11.31 22.94
CA GLN A 82 -1.19 10.99 23.53
C GLN A 82 -1.07 10.13 24.80
N ILE A 83 -0.16 9.15 24.81
CA ILE A 83 0.09 8.31 25.99
C ILE A 83 0.71 9.13 27.13
N ALA A 84 1.69 9.98 26.81
CA ALA A 84 2.43 10.77 27.79
C ALA A 84 1.55 11.83 28.47
N LEU A 85 0.65 12.47 27.71
CA LEU A 85 -0.19 13.54 28.25
C LEU A 85 -1.31 13.05 29.19
N ARG A 86 -1.58 11.73 29.27
CA ARG A 86 -2.68 11.09 30.05
C ARG A 86 -4.09 11.69 29.85
N ARG A 87 -4.24 12.76 29.07
CA ARG A 87 -5.49 13.21 28.47
C ARG A 87 -5.80 12.23 27.36
N LYS A 88 -6.47 11.15 27.74
CA LYS A 88 -7.16 10.30 26.80
C LYS A 88 -8.23 11.18 26.16
N ASP A 89 -8.03 11.57 24.90
CA ASP A 89 -9.10 12.17 24.12
C ASP A 89 -10.30 11.23 24.20
N PRO A 90 -11.47 11.68 24.67
CA PRO A 90 -12.66 10.84 24.76
C PRO A 90 -13.04 10.27 23.39
N ASP A 91 -12.61 10.92 22.31
CA ASP A 91 -12.84 10.52 20.92
C ASP A 91 -11.92 9.41 20.43
N VAL A 92 -10.82 9.10 21.14
CA VAL A 92 -9.93 7.98 20.80
C VAL A 92 -10.52 6.67 21.34
N THR A 93 -11.41 6.10 20.53
CA THR A 93 -12.03 4.79 20.79
C THR A 93 -11.02 3.64 20.67
N ILE A 94 -11.30 2.51 21.31
CA ILE A 94 -10.48 1.28 21.20
C ILE A 94 -10.33 0.85 19.73
N THR A 95 -11.36 1.09 18.92
CA THR A 95 -11.38 0.82 17.49
C THR A 95 -10.32 1.63 16.73
N SER A 96 -10.17 2.93 17.00
CA SER A 96 -9.17 3.75 16.30
C SER A 96 -7.74 3.32 16.65
N GLY A 97 -7.49 2.96 17.92
CA GLY A 97 -6.21 2.37 18.35
C GLY A 97 -5.88 1.07 17.61
N PHE A 98 -6.85 0.17 17.43
CA PHE A 98 -6.66 -1.07 16.68
C PHE A 98 -6.35 -0.84 15.20
N VAL A 99 -7.08 0.08 14.55
CA VAL A 99 -6.83 0.46 13.14
C VAL A 99 -5.44 1.05 12.98
N LEU A 100 -5.02 1.90 13.91
CA LEU A 100 -3.72 2.56 13.86
C LEU A 100 -2.57 1.57 14.10
N SER A 101 -2.71 0.64 15.05
CA SER A 101 -1.76 -0.45 15.28
C SER A 101 -1.63 -1.37 14.05
N THR A 102 -2.75 -1.76 13.44
CA THR A 102 -2.77 -2.58 12.22
C THR A 102 -2.07 -1.84 11.07
N SER A 103 -2.34 -0.55 10.91
CA SER A 103 -1.71 0.29 9.89
C SER A 103 -0.19 0.38 10.10
N PHE A 104 0.24 0.56 11.35
CA PHE A 104 1.66 0.58 11.73
C PHE A 104 2.39 -0.72 11.39
N LEU A 105 1.76 -1.87 11.68
CA LEU A 105 2.29 -3.18 11.30
C LEU A 105 2.43 -3.31 9.78
N CYS A 106 1.41 -2.88 9.02
CA CYS A 106 1.47 -2.88 7.56
C CYS A 106 2.61 -2.02 7.01
N PHE A 107 2.82 -0.80 7.55
CA PHE A 107 3.93 0.05 7.15
C PHE A 107 5.27 -0.56 7.49
N THR A 108 5.42 -1.12 8.69
CA THR A 108 6.67 -1.75 9.13
C THR A 108 7.04 -2.88 8.17
N ILE A 109 6.10 -3.78 7.87
CA ILE A 109 6.30 -4.86 6.88
C ILE A 109 6.67 -4.29 5.51
N ALA A 110 5.97 -3.25 5.04
CA ALA A 110 6.24 -2.62 3.76
C ALA A 110 7.65 -2.00 3.69
N ILE A 111 8.10 -1.35 4.76
CA ILE A 111 9.45 -0.78 4.88
C ILE A 111 10.48 -1.90 4.90
N THR A 112 10.34 -2.90 5.77
CA THR A 112 11.27 -4.05 5.87
C THR A 112 11.44 -4.75 4.52
N ILE A 113 10.35 -4.95 3.79
CA ILE A 113 10.39 -5.58 2.47
C ILE A 113 11.10 -4.67 1.47
N SER A 114 10.76 -3.39 1.42
CA SER A 114 11.39 -2.44 0.50
C SER A 114 12.90 -2.35 0.75
N VAL A 115 13.32 -2.27 2.01
CA VAL A 115 14.71 -2.29 2.45
C VAL A 115 15.40 -3.61 2.05
N SER A 116 14.74 -4.75 2.29
CA SER A 116 15.27 -6.06 1.89
C SER A 116 15.48 -6.15 0.39
N PHE A 117 14.54 -5.63 -0.42
CA PHE A 117 14.67 -5.57 -1.87
C PHE A 117 15.83 -4.67 -2.32
N ILE A 118 16.03 -3.52 -1.67
CA ILE A 118 17.16 -2.62 -1.95
C ILE A 118 18.49 -3.36 -1.74
N PHE A 119 18.69 -3.95 -0.56
CA PHE A 119 19.96 -4.58 -0.19
C PHE A 119 20.20 -5.92 -0.89
N LYS A 120 19.16 -6.71 -1.16
CA LYS A 120 19.26 -8.04 -1.78
C LYS A 120 18.88 -8.09 -3.26
N SER A 121 18.77 -6.94 -3.92
CA SER A 121 18.42 -6.84 -5.35
C SER A 121 19.31 -7.72 -6.24
N ASN A 122 20.62 -7.76 -5.96
CA ASN A 122 21.58 -8.59 -6.68
C ASN A 122 21.28 -10.10 -6.53
N GLN A 123 21.04 -10.56 -5.30
CA GLN A 123 20.71 -11.96 -5.03
C GLN A 123 19.40 -12.36 -5.71
N LEU A 124 18.41 -11.47 -5.71
CA LEU A 124 17.12 -11.71 -6.33
C LEU A 124 17.22 -11.82 -7.86
N CYS A 125 18.07 -11.01 -8.50
CA CYS A 125 18.38 -11.16 -9.93
C CYS A 125 19.01 -12.52 -10.25
N ILE A 126 19.93 -13.00 -9.40
CA ILE A 126 20.58 -14.30 -9.57
C ILE A 126 19.57 -15.44 -9.44
N VAL A 127 18.72 -15.41 -8.40
CA VAL A 127 17.67 -16.42 -8.18
C VAL A 127 16.70 -16.45 -9.36
N LEU A 128 16.22 -15.30 -9.82
CA LEU A 128 15.35 -15.22 -11.00
C LEU A 128 16.03 -15.78 -12.25
N ARG A 129 17.30 -15.44 -12.48
CA ARG A 129 18.06 -15.95 -13.63
C ARG A 129 18.23 -17.46 -13.58
N ASN A 130 18.47 -18.03 -12.40
CA ASN A 130 18.57 -19.47 -12.21
C ASN A 130 17.22 -20.17 -12.43
N LEU A 131 16.11 -19.58 -11.98
CA LEU A 131 14.77 -20.09 -12.25
C LEU A 131 14.44 -20.09 -13.74
N PHE A 132 14.84 -19.06 -14.49
CA PHE A 132 14.68 -19.02 -15.94
C PHE A 132 15.50 -20.11 -16.65
N LYS A 133 16.78 -20.30 -16.24
CA LYS A 133 17.61 -21.38 -16.78
C LYS A 133 17.03 -22.77 -16.49
N LEU A 134 16.56 -23.00 -15.26
CA LEU A 134 15.96 -24.28 -14.87
C LEU A 134 14.69 -24.58 -15.67
N ARG A 135 13.91 -23.54 -15.99
CA ARG A 135 12.76 -23.68 -16.88
C ARG A 135 13.15 -24.10 -18.29
N GLU A 136 14.23 -23.54 -18.83
CA GLU A 136 14.71 -23.90 -20.17
C GLU A 136 15.23 -25.35 -20.22
N THR A 137 15.89 -25.81 -19.15
CA THR A 137 16.42 -27.20 -19.08
C THR A 137 15.35 -28.24 -18.80
N MET A 138 14.34 -27.94 -17.96
CA MET A 138 13.24 -28.88 -17.70
C MET A 138 12.25 -29.00 -18.85
N PHE A 139 12.13 -27.98 -19.71
CA PHE A 139 11.20 -27.95 -20.84
C PHE A 139 11.92 -27.70 -22.15
N PRO A 140 12.74 -28.66 -22.63
CA PRO A 140 13.29 -28.58 -23.97
C PRO A 140 12.14 -28.77 -24.96
N ARG A 141 11.46 -27.68 -25.33
CA ARG A 141 10.50 -27.62 -26.46
C ARG A 141 9.36 -28.66 -26.49
N GLY A 142 8.99 -29.26 -25.36
CA GLY A 142 7.78 -30.10 -25.27
C GLY A 142 6.48 -29.27 -25.12
N PRO A 143 5.32 -29.78 -25.59
CA PRO A 143 4.03 -29.10 -25.45
C PRO A 143 3.70 -28.84 -23.96
N ILE A 144 3.40 -27.57 -23.66
CA ILE A 144 3.41 -26.97 -22.31
C ILE A 144 2.18 -27.35 -21.45
N SER A 145 1.29 -28.21 -21.93
CA SER A 145 -0.05 -28.39 -21.33
C SER A 145 -0.05 -28.93 -19.90
N ASN A 146 0.96 -29.70 -19.49
CA ASN A 146 0.87 -30.49 -18.25
C ASN A 146 1.63 -29.90 -17.05
N LEU A 147 2.41 -28.83 -17.23
CA LEU A 147 3.20 -28.24 -16.15
C LEU A 147 2.51 -27.07 -15.41
N SER A 148 1.41 -26.56 -15.98
CA SER A 148 0.68 -25.45 -15.37
C SER A 148 0.11 -25.80 -13.99
N THR A 149 0.03 -27.07 -13.61
CA THR A 149 -0.51 -27.52 -12.32
C THR A 149 0.55 -27.54 -11.23
N LYS A 150 1.78 -28.01 -11.50
CA LYS A 150 2.83 -28.15 -10.48
C LYS A 150 3.50 -26.82 -10.10
N PHE A 151 3.77 -25.94 -11.08
CA PHE A 151 4.31 -24.60 -10.81
C PHE A 151 3.25 -23.62 -10.27
N LYS A 152 1.96 -23.97 -10.41
CA LYS A 152 0.86 -23.18 -9.83
C LYS A 152 0.99 -23.14 -8.31
N LEU A 153 1.32 -24.27 -7.68
CA LEU A 153 1.33 -24.40 -6.23
C LEU A 153 2.36 -23.47 -5.57
N ASP A 154 3.61 -23.47 -6.02
CA ASP A 154 4.67 -22.62 -5.43
C ASP A 154 4.47 -21.13 -5.71
N MET A 155 4.00 -20.80 -6.91
CA MET A 155 3.78 -19.39 -7.25
C MET A 155 2.48 -18.85 -6.66
N THR A 156 1.47 -19.66 -6.32
CA THR A 156 0.33 -19.21 -5.51
C THR A 156 0.74 -18.86 -4.08
N THR A 157 1.71 -19.57 -3.49
CA THR A 157 2.25 -19.24 -2.16
C THR A 157 3.01 -17.92 -2.19
N LEU A 158 3.77 -17.66 -3.27
CA LEU A 158 4.48 -16.39 -3.45
C LEU A 158 3.55 -15.24 -3.87
N LYS A 159 2.53 -15.52 -4.70
CA LYS A 159 1.51 -14.56 -5.17
C LYS A 159 0.58 -14.14 -4.05
N ASN A 160 0.13 -15.05 -3.18
CA ASN A 160 -0.64 -14.68 -2.01
C ASN A 160 0.16 -13.79 -1.05
N ARG A 161 1.49 -13.92 -1.01
CA ARG A 161 2.35 -13.00 -0.24
C ARG A 161 2.55 -11.65 -0.93
N THR A 162 2.74 -11.61 -2.25
CA THR A 162 3.05 -10.36 -2.99
C THR A 162 1.82 -9.55 -3.42
N HIS A 163 0.69 -10.18 -3.76
CA HIS A 163 -0.57 -9.47 -4.03
C HIS A 163 -1.17 -8.84 -2.78
N LEU A 164 -1.03 -9.49 -1.61
CA LEU A 164 -1.42 -8.90 -0.33
C LEU A 164 -0.63 -7.60 -0.07
N LEU A 165 0.64 -7.55 -0.48
CA LEU A 165 1.53 -6.40 -0.31
C LEU A 165 1.26 -5.23 -1.26
N LEU A 166 0.89 -5.50 -2.52
CA LEU A 166 0.56 -4.46 -3.49
C LEU A 166 -0.85 -3.90 -3.28
N CYS A 167 -1.83 -4.75 -2.93
CA CYS A 167 -3.18 -4.29 -2.57
C CYS A 167 -3.19 -3.50 -1.26
N THR A 168 -2.44 -3.93 -0.23
CA THR A 168 -2.35 -3.17 1.03
C THR A 168 -1.68 -1.81 0.81
N LYS A 169 -0.60 -1.71 0.00
CA LYS A 169 0.02 -0.41 -0.29
C LYS A 169 -0.93 0.59 -0.98
N PHE A 170 -1.75 0.13 -1.93
CA PHE A 170 -2.65 1.02 -2.68
C PHE A 170 -3.88 1.43 -1.87
N GLU A 171 -4.50 0.50 -1.15
CA GLU A 171 -5.64 0.76 -0.24
C GLU A 171 -5.23 1.67 0.93
N LEU A 172 -4.03 1.48 1.49
CA LEU A 172 -3.55 2.26 2.62
C LEU A 172 -3.31 3.72 2.21
N SER A 173 -2.75 3.97 1.02
CA SER A 173 -2.59 5.35 0.50
C SER A 173 -3.92 6.09 0.39
N THR A 174 -4.97 5.42 -0.10
CA THR A 174 -6.31 6.01 -0.18
C THR A 174 -6.98 6.16 1.19
N THR A 175 -6.67 5.29 2.14
CA THR A 175 -7.26 5.33 3.48
C THR A 175 -6.62 6.40 4.35
N ILE A 176 -5.30 6.60 4.27
CA ILE A 176 -4.57 7.69 4.93
C ILE A 176 -5.07 9.05 4.42
N SER A 177 -5.25 9.18 3.09
CA SER A 177 -5.78 10.41 2.50
C SER A 177 -7.19 10.73 3.00
N LYS A 178 -8.03 9.72 3.23
CA LYS A 178 -9.37 9.90 3.83
C LYS A 178 -9.30 10.22 5.31
N PHE A 179 -8.37 9.60 6.05
CA PHE A 179 -8.16 9.89 7.47
C PHE A 179 -7.70 11.33 7.71
N TRP A 180 -6.82 11.85 6.85
CA TRP A 180 -6.38 13.25 6.91
C TRP A 180 -7.53 14.24 6.67
N CYS A 181 -8.55 13.86 5.92
CA CYS A 181 -9.76 14.66 5.72
C CYS A 181 -10.78 14.57 6.88
N ILE A 182 -10.65 13.58 7.78
CA ILE A 182 -11.59 13.35 8.88
C ILE A 182 -11.12 13.98 10.18
N ILE A 183 -9.83 14.29 10.33
CA ILE A 183 -9.36 15.10 11.46
C ILE A 183 -10.07 16.46 11.34
N PRO A 184 -11.02 16.78 12.23
CA PRO A 184 -11.64 18.10 12.22
C PRO A 184 -10.51 19.08 12.48
N ASN A 185 -10.40 20.14 11.68
CA ASN A 185 -9.64 21.31 12.10
C ASN A 185 -10.25 21.73 13.44
N HIS A 186 -9.52 21.47 14.53
CA HIS A 186 -9.93 21.89 15.85
C HIS A 186 -10.08 23.42 15.75
N PRO A 187 -11.27 23.98 16.02
CA PRO A 187 -11.39 25.43 16.11
C PRO A 187 -10.54 25.85 17.30
N ASP A 188 -9.44 26.54 17.03
CA ASP A 188 -8.66 27.25 18.02
C ASP A 188 -9.49 28.45 18.49
N ASP A 189 -10.49 28.23 19.35
CA ASP A 189 -11.17 29.31 20.08
C ASP A 189 -10.85 29.21 21.58
N PRO A 190 -9.78 29.86 22.06
CA PRO A 190 -9.47 29.92 23.48
C PRO A 190 -10.14 31.10 24.22
N TYR A 191 -10.98 31.91 23.58
CA TYR A 191 -11.60 33.08 24.24
C TYR A 191 -13.09 33.23 23.91
N GLY A 192 -13.90 32.30 24.42
CA GLY A 192 -15.29 32.58 24.74
C GLY A 192 -15.35 33.60 25.87
N SER A 193 -15.38 34.88 25.49
CA SER A 193 -15.64 36.03 26.35
C SER A 193 -16.93 35.81 27.13
N THR A 194 -16.81 35.62 28.44
CA THR A 194 -17.87 35.76 29.42
C THR A 194 -18.30 37.22 29.46
N SER A 195 -19.20 37.61 28.56
CA SER A 195 -19.99 38.83 28.72
C SER A 195 -20.96 38.60 29.89
N GLY A 196 -20.53 39.01 31.09
CA GLY A 196 -21.36 39.03 32.29
C GLY A 196 -22.57 39.96 32.13
N PRO A 197 -23.63 39.75 32.92
CA PRO A 197 -24.81 40.60 32.90
C PRO A 197 -24.46 42.02 33.36
N ILE A 198 -24.74 43.00 32.52
CA ILE A 198 -24.69 44.42 32.85
C ILE A 198 -25.82 44.69 33.86
N LEU A 199 -25.45 44.87 35.13
CA LEU A 199 -26.30 45.44 36.17
C LEU A 199 -26.54 46.93 35.85
N PRO A 200 -27.79 47.41 35.77
CA PRO A 200 -28.06 48.85 35.71
C PRO A 200 -27.83 49.47 37.10
N ILE A 201 -26.90 50.43 37.12
CA ILE A 201 -26.57 51.33 38.22
C ILE A 201 -27.56 52.50 38.19
N PHE A 202 -28.25 52.71 39.32
CA PHE A 202 -28.78 53.96 39.87
C PHE A 202 -29.54 54.95 38.96
N GLU A 203 -30.87 55.03 39.15
CA GLU A 203 -31.55 56.33 39.19
C GLU A 203 -31.61 56.82 40.63
N LEU A 204 -31.21 58.08 40.83
CA LEU A 204 -31.23 58.81 42.08
C LEU A 204 -31.83 60.20 41.78
N GLY A 205 -32.92 60.55 42.46
CA GLY A 205 -33.59 61.86 42.46
C GLY A 205 -34.84 61.90 41.58
N SER A 206 -36.01 62.36 42.02
CA SER A 206 -36.41 63.17 43.18
C SER A 206 -37.87 62.90 43.54
#